data_AF-A0A501XRS7-F1
#
_entry.id   AF-A0A501XRS7-F1
#
_cell.length_a   1.000
_cell.length_b   1.000
_cell.length_c   1.000
_cell.angle_alpha   90.00
_cell.angle_beta   90.00
_cell.angle_gamma   90.00
#
_symmetry.space_group_name_H-M   'P 1'
#
loop_
_entity.id
_entity.type
_entity.pdbx_description
1 polymer ?
#
loop_
_entity_poly.entity_id
_entity_poly.type
_entity_poly.pdbx_seq_one_letter_code
_entity_poly.pdbx_strand_id
1 'polypeptide(L)'
;MVLPDGPNQRCSLDCVSDTLTCSRRFRILCVVDDYTRECLALVADTSLSGVRVARELTRLIGMRGRPHTVVSDNGTELISSAILRWSQERRVEWHYIAPGKSMQNGFVERLASPAFGQRSLTRPMPQRDAVHIAAACPLPARCLAARLQPRQATLETGRENTHRESR
;
A
#
# COMPACT_ATOMS: atom_id res chain seq x y z
N MET A 1 -9.06 19.80 11.15
CA MET A 1 -8.07 18.70 11.01
C MET A 1 -6.81 19.33 10.48
N VAL A 2 -5.70 19.23 11.20
CA VAL A 2 -4.43 19.87 10.83
C VAL A 2 -3.90 19.22 9.55
N LEU A 3 -3.56 20.04 8.55
CA LEU A 3 -2.87 19.58 7.35
C LEU A 3 -1.41 19.31 7.73
N PRO A 4 -0.80 18.21 7.28
CA PRO A 4 0.61 17.96 7.55
C PRO A 4 1.47 19.06 6.90
N ASP A 5 2.49 19.51 7.62
CA ASP A 5 3.45 20.53 7.16
C ASP A 5 4.69 19.91 6.50
N GLY A 6 4.78 18.57 6.48
CA GLY A 6 5.90 17.86 5.87
C GLY A 6 5.63 16.36 5.62
N PRO A 7 6.52 15.70 4.86
CA PRO A 7 6.43 14.28 4.56
C PRO A 7 6.56 13.43 5.82
N ASN A 8 5.91 12.27 5.84
CA ASN A 8 5.91 11.31 6.94
C ASN A 8 5.40 11.87 8.28
N GLN A 9 4.69 13.00 8.27
CA GLN A 9 4.00 13.50 9.45
C GLN A 9 2.65 12.81 9.62
N ARG A 10 1.93 12.64 8.52
CA ARG A 10 0.60 12.04 8.53
C ARG A 10 0.42 11.06 7.38
N CYS A 11 0.02 9.85 7.73
CA CYS A 11 -0.30 8.81 6.76
C CYS A 11 -1.77 8.40 6.89
N SER A 12 -2.42 8.20 5.76
CA SER A 12 -3.77 7.64 5.68
C SER A 12 -3.72 6.18 5.23
N LEU A 13 -4.51 5.35 5.91
CA LEU A 13 -4.62 3.92 5.70
C LEU A 13 -6.05 3.57 5.31
N ASP A 14 -6.19 2.64 4.37
CA ASP A 14 -7.48 2.13 3.93
C ASP A 14 -7.39 0.69 3.42
N CYS A 15 -8.49 -0.04 3.58
CA CYS A 15 -8.60 -1.46 3.26
C CYS A 15 -9.62 -1.67 2.14
N VAL A 16 -9.12 -1.86 0.92
CA VAL A 16 -9.96 -2.12 -0.25
C VAL A 16 -10.21 -3.61 -0.40
N SER A 17 -11.46 -4.01 -0.64
CA SER A 17 -11.80 -5.40 -0.95
C SER A 17 -11.77 -5.65 -2.44
N ASP A 18 -11.19 -6.78 -2.85
CA ASP A 18 -11.23 -7.21 -4.24
C ASP A 18 -11.31 -8.75 -4.33
N THR A 19 -11.50 -9.28 -5.54
CA THR A 19 -11.67 -10.72 -5.79
C THR A 19 -10.63 -11.20 -6.80
N LEU A 20 -9.89 -12.24 -6.45
CA LEU A 20 -8.89 -12.87 -7.32
C LEU A 20 -9.58 -13.51 -8.54
N THR A 21 -8.79 -13.79 -9.58
CA THR A 21 -9.25 -14.53 -10.76
C THR A 21 -9.84 -15.90 -10.42
N CYS A 22 -9.33 -16.54 -9.36
CA CYS A 22 -9.86 -17.78 -8.79
C CYS A 22 -11.09 -17.58 -7.86
N SER A 23 -11.83 -16.48 -7.98
CA SER A 23 -13.04 -16.16 -7.18
C SER A 23 -12.85 -16.07 -5.66
N ARG A 24 -11.60 -16.06 -5.19
CA ARG A 24 -11.27 -15.88 -3.78
C ARG A 24 -11.21 -14.40 -3.43
N ARG A 25 -11.88 -13.99 -2.36
CA ARG A 25 -11.79 -12.61 -1.86
C ARG A 25 -10.42 -12.37 -1.24
N PHE A 26 -9.90 -11.16 -1.45
CA PHE A 26 -8.71 -10.66 -0.81
C PHE A 26 -8.89 -9.20 -0.47
N ARG A 27 -8.03 -8.69 0.42
CA ARG A 27 -8.03 -7.31 0.86
C ARG A 27 -6.69 -6.68 0.53
N ILE A 28 -6.72 -5.39 0.21
CA ILE A 28 -5.54 -4.58 -0.11
C ILE A 28 -5.48 -3.45 0.91
N LEU A 29 -4.45 -3.46 1.75
CA LEU A 29 -4.10 -2.34 2.61
C LEU A 29 -3.32 -1.33 1.79
N CYS A 30 -3.83 -0.11 1.71
CA CYS A 30 -3.18 1.03 1.10
C CYS A 30 -2.62 1.93 2.20
N VAL A 31 -1.35 2.30 2.09
CA VAL A 31 -0.71 3.30 2.96
C VAL A 31 -0.30 4.48 2.08
N VAL A 32 -0.79 5.66 2.42
CA VAL A 32 -0.56 6.89 1.65
C VAL A 32 -0.03 7.96 2.58
N ASP A 33 0.93 8.74 2.10
CA ASP A 33 1.36 9.96 2.77
C ASP A 33 0.50 11.15 2.33
N ASP A 34 -0.12 11.85 3.29
CA ASP A 34 -1.09 12.90 3.00
C ASP A 34 -0.44 14.17 2.41
N TYR A 35 0.84 14.41 2.70
CA TYR A 35 1.59 15.58 2.24
C TYR A 35 2.08 15.39 0.80
N THR A 36 2.85 14.34 0.57
CA THR A 36 3.46 14.02 -0.74
C THR A 36 2.47 13.39 -1.72
N ARG A 37 1.32 12.93 -1.22
CA ARG A 37 0.31 12.17 -2.00
C ARG A 37 0.90 10.90 -2.61
N GLU A 38 1.95 10.36 -2.02
CA GLU A 38 2.60 9.13 -2.47
C GLU A 38 1.96 7.91 -1.82
N CYS A 39 1.80 6.84 -2.61
CA CYS A 39 1.47 5.53 -2.06
C CYS A 39 2.76 4.91 -1.50
N LEU A 40 2.83 4.83 -0.18
CA LEU A 40 3.97 4.30 0.55
C LEU A 40 4.00 2.77 0.54
N ALA A 41 2.83 2.13 0.53
CA ALA A 41 2.72 0.68 0.53
C ALA A 41 1.37 0.18 0.03
N LEU A 42 1.40 -1.00 -0.59
CA LEU A 42 0.22 -1.78 -0.95
C LEU A 42 0.45 -3.21 -0.49
N VAL A 43 -0.39 -3.71 0.41
CA VAL A 43 -0.29 -5.09 0.90
C VAL A 43 -1.58 -5.79 0.54
N ALA A 44 -1.50 -6.77 -0.37
CA ALA A 44 -2.67 -7.52 -0.80
C ALA A 44 -2.63 -8.94 -0.22
N ASP A 45 -3.50 -9.26 0.74
CA ASP A 45 -3.55 -10.58 1.36
C ASP A 45 -4.98 -11.13 1.39
N THR A 46 -5.13 -12.45 1.44
CA THR A 46 -6.44 -13.12 1.55
C THR A 46 -7.06 -12.94 2.94
N SER A 47 -6.23 -12.70 3.96
CA SER A 47 -6.65 -12.32 5.31
C SER A 47 -5.67 -11.27 5.86
N LEU A 48 -6.15 -10.04 6.05
CA LEU A 48 -5.40 -8.97 6.69
C LEU A 48 -5.73 -8.91 8.17
N SER A 49 -5.17 -9.82 8.95
CA SER A 49 -5.26 -9.72 10.41
C SER A 49 -4.49 -8.51 10.93
N GLY A 50 -4.89 -7.96 12.08
CA GLY A 50 -4.18 -6.86 12.73
C GLY A 50 -2.69 -7.12 12.94
N VAL A 51 -2.32 -8.38 13.24
CA VAL A 51 -0.92 -8.81 13.38
C VAL A 51 -0.16 -8.69 12.06
N ARG A 52 -0.81 -9.07 10.94
CA ARG A 52 -0.22 -8.92 9.60
C ARG A 52 0.00 -7.46 9.28
N VAL A 53 -1.01 -6.62 9.50
CA VAL A 53 -0.93 -5.17 9.27
C VAL A 53 0.19 -4.55 10.11
N ALA A 54 0.26 -4.85 11.40
CA ALA A 54 1.32 -4.40 12.30
C ALA A 54 2.73 -4.78 11.79
N ARG A 55 2.91 -5.99 11.25
CA ARG A 55 4.19 -6.43 10.68
C ARG A 55 4.59 -5.60 9.46
N GLU A 56 3.66 -5.36 8.55
CA GLU A 56 3.95 -4.57 7.35
C GLU A 56 4.21 -3.10 7.68
N LEU A 57 3.44 -2.51 8.60
CA LEU A 57 3.71 -1.15 9.09
C LEU A 57 5.08 -1.05 9.77
N THR A 58 5.49 -2.07 10.51
CA THR A 58 6.85 -2.14 11.09
C THR A 58 7.93 -2.10 10.03
N ARG A 59 7.74 -2.85 8.94
CA ARG A 59 8.67 -2.88 7.81
C ARG A 59 8.76 -1.51 7.14
N LEU A 60 7.62 -0.84 6.93
CA LEU A 60 7.58 0.51 6.35
C LEU A 60 8.29 1.54 7.22
N ILE A 61 8.06 1.51 8.53
CA ILE A 61 8.75 2.38 9.48
C ILE A 61 10.26 2.16 9.44
N GLY A 62 10.72 0.90 9.32
CA GLY A 62 12.15 0.59 9.18
C GLY A 62 12.79 1.17 7.91
N MET A 63 12.00 1.39 6.84
CA MET A 63 12.49 1.88 5.55
C MET A 63 12.43 3.40 5.41
N ARG A 64 11.34 4.04 5.85
CA ARG A 64 11.09 5.48 5.64
C ARG A 64 11.08 6.30 6.93
N GLY A 65 11.09 5.66 8.09
CA GLY A 65 10.95 6.30 9.39
C GLY A 65 9.51 6.27 9.90
N ARG A 66 9.35 6.60 11.18
CA ARG A 66 8.07 6.51 11.91
C ARG A 66 7.16 7.71 11.57
N PRO A 67 5.89 7.49 11.16
CA PRO A 67 4.93 8.58 11.02
C PRO A 67 4.53 9.14 12.39
N HIS A 68 4.28 10.44 12.47
CA HIS A 68 3.76 11.05 13.71
C HIS A 68 2.31 10.64 13.96
N THR A 69 1.51 10.65 12.92
CA THR A 69 0.07 10.41 13.00
C THR A 69 -0.38 9.48 11.88
N VAL A 70 -1.13 8.46 12.24
CA VAL A 70 -1.78 7.52 11.33
C VAL A 70 -3.28 7.74 11.40
N VAL A 71 -3.90 7.89 10.24
CA VAL A 71 -5.35 8.03 10.10
C VAL A 71 -5.89 6.81 9.39
N SER A 72 -6.91 6.16 9.95
CA SER A 72 -7.52 4.99 9.33
C SER A 72 -9.04 5.04 9.37
N ASP A 73 -9.68 4.30 8.47
CA ASP A 73 -11.11 4.03 8.61
C ASP A 73 -11.39 3.12 9.82
N ASN A 74 -12.67 2.92 10.12
CA ASN A 74 -13.12 2.03 11.19
C ASN A 74 -13.19 0.56 10.73
N GLY A 75 -12.34 0.14 9.80
CA GLY A 75 -12.24 -1.26 9.40
C GLY A 75 -11.91 -2.14 10.60
N THR A 76 -12.56 -3.30 10.69
CA THR A 76 -12.36 -4.29 11.77
C THR A 76 -10.90 -4.72 11.92
N GLU A 77 -10.15 -4.70 10.82
CA GLU A 77 -8.74 -5.01 10.72
C GLU A 77 -7.86 -3.96 11.44
N LEU A 78 -8.30 -2.70 11.42
CA LEU A 78 -7.58 -1.52 11.92
C LEU A 78 -7.98 -1.15 13.36
N ILE A 79 -9.11 -1.66 13.85
CA ILE A 79 -9.56 -1.54 15.25
C ILE A 79 -9.06 -2.73 16.11
N SER A 80 -8.26 -3.64 15.55
CA SER A 80 -7.77 -4.80 16.30
C SER A 80 -6.86 -4.43 17.48
N SER A 81 -6.92 -5.22 18.55
CA SER A 81 -6.04 -5.08 19.73
C SER A 81 -4.55 -5.15 19.39
N ALA A 82 -4.19 -5.90 18.34
CA ALA A 82 -2.83 -5.96 17.83
C ALA A 82 -2.34 -4.60 17.30
N ILE A 83 -3.20 -3.85 16.61
CA ILE A 83 -2.87 -2.52 16.08
C ILE A 83 -2.80 -1.48 17.19
N LEU A 84 -3.73 -1.53 18.15
CA LEU A 84 -3.69 -0.67 19.33
C LEU A 84 -2.40 -0.88 20.14
N ARG A 85 -2.01 -2.14 20.36
CA ARG A 85 -0.75 -2.45 21.05
C ARG A 85 0.46 -2.00 20.23
N TRP A 86 0.45 -2.23 18.93
CA TRP A 86 1.52 -1.82 18.02
C TRP A 86 1.73 -0.30 18.00
N SER A 87 0.64 0.48 17.99
CA SER A 87 0.70 1.95 17.96
C SER A 87 1.23 2.50 19.28
N GLN A 88 0.83 1.92 20.41
CA GLN A 88 1.36 2.26 21.74
C GLN A 88 2.84 1.93 21.86
N GLU A 89 3.26 0.72 21.46
CA GLU A 89 4.66 0.29 21.52
C GLU A 89 5.57 1.18 20.67
N ARG A 90 5.10 1.61 19.50
CA ARG A 90 5.87 2.48 18.59
C ARG A 90 5.65 3.97 18.81
N ARG A 91 4.79 4.36 19.76
CA ARG A 91 4.42 5.76 20.03
C ARG A 91 3.96 6.48 18.75
N VAL A 92 3.06 5.84 18.01
CA VAL A 92 2.42 6.42 16.82
C VAL A 92 1.00 6.80 17.18
N GLU A 93 0.63 8.05 16.99
CA GLU A 93 -0.74 8.50 17.23
C GLU A 93 -1.67 7.92 16.18
N TRP A 94 -2.73 7.24 16.61
CA TRP A 94 -3.69 6.59 15.70
C TRP A 94 -5.05 7.26 15.82
N HIS A 95 -5.54 7.83 14.72
CA HIS A 95 -6.84 8.49 14.64
C HIS A 95 -7.77 7.73 13.72
N TYR A 96 -8.89 7.30 14.30
CA TYR A 96 -9.97 6.71 13.54
C TYR A 96 -10.86 7.80 12.93
N ILE A 97 -11.11 7.70 11.63
CA ILE A 97 -12.02 8.61 10.93
C ILE A 97 -13.45 8.30 11.37
N ALA A 98 -14.23 9.33 11.69
CA ALA A 98 -15.65 9.14 11.99
C ALA A 98 -16.40 8.61 10.75
N PRO A 99 -17.34 7.67 10.91
CA PRO A 99 -18.17 7.17 9.80
C PRO A 99 -18.80 8.35 9.04
N GLY A 100 -18.67 8.37 7.71
CA GLY A 100 -19.26 9.40 6.86
C GLY A 100 -18.42 10.68 6.63
N LYS A 101 -17.17 10.74 7.09
CA LYS A 101 -16.22 11.84 6.75
C LYS A 101 -15.15 11.39 5.74
N SER A 102 -15.60 10.90 4.58
CA SER A 102 -14.79 10.48 3.42
C SER A 102 -13.80 11.54 2.92
N MET A 103 -14.10 12.83 3.12
CA MET A 103 -13.19 13.92 2.71
C MET A 103 -11.80 13.86 3.37
N GLN A 104 -11.67 13.22 4.53
CA GLN A 104 -10.37 13.10 5.23
C GLN A 104 -9.46 12.01 4.64
N ASN A 105 -10.00 11.17 3.74
CA ASN A 105 -9.29 10.09 3.07
C ASN A 105 -9.43 10.16 1.53
N GLY A 106 -9.85 11.30 0.99
CA GLY A 106 -10.25 11.41 -0.43
C GLY A 106 -9.15 11.17 -1.47
N PHE A 107 -7.90 10.95 -1.05
CA PHE A 107 -6.85 10.48 -1.94
C PHE A 107 -6.79 8.96 -2.03
N VAL A 108 -6.97 8.23 -0.91
CA VAL A 108 -7.00 6.77 -0.97
C VAL A 108 -8.26 6.27 -1.66
N GLU A 109 -9.38 6.99 -1.52
CA GLU A 109 -10.61 6.70 -2.28
C GLU A 109 -10.37 6.86 -3.78
N ARG A 110 -9.58 7.88 -4.18
CA ARG A 110 -9.15 8.03 -5.57
C ARG A 110 -8.23 6.90 -6.00
N LEU A 111 -7.29 6.48 -5.16
CA LEU A 111 -6.44 5.32 -5.44
C LEU A 111 -7.28 4.07 -5.72
N ALA A 112 -8.29 3.80 -4.89
CA ALA A 112 -9.18 2.66 -5.05
C ALA A 112 -10.02 2.71 -6.34
N SER A 113 -10.24 3.90 -6.89
CA SER A 113 -11.07 4.10 -8.08
C SER A 113 -10.57 3.30 -9.30
N PRO A 114 -11.47 2.68 -10.08
CA PRO A 114 -11.12 1.93 -11.29
C PRO A 114 -10.30 2.72 -12.32
N ALA A 115 -10.50 4.05 -12.36
CA ALA A 115 -9.81 4.94 -13.27
C ALA A 115 -8.38 5.31 -12.83
N PHE A 116 -7.99 4.98 -11.61
CA PHE A 116 -6.69 5.33 -11.05
C PHE A 116 -5.63 4.25 -11.35
N GLY A 117 -4.50 4.68 -11.91
CA GLY A 117 -3.35 3.83 -12.21
C GLY A 117 -2.03 4.54 -11.91
N GLN A 118 -0.89 3.90 -12.19
CA GLN A 118 0.43 4.46 -11.88
C GLN A 118 0.69 5.88 -12.41
N ARG A 119 0.15 6.21 -13.58
CA ARG A 119 0.31 7.54 -14.19
C ARG A 119 -0.37 8.66 -13.40
N SER A 120 -1.28 8.31 -12.50
CA SER A 120 -1.98 9.23 -11.62
C SER A 120 -1.25 9.48 -10.30
N LEU A 121 -0.17 8.72 -10.01
CA LEU A 121 0.71 8.99 -8.87
C LEU A 121 1.67 10.13 -9.21
N THR A 122 1.93 11.00 -8.23
CA THR A 122 2.95 12.05 -8.31
C THR A 122 4.36 11.45 -8.49
N ARG A 123 4.59 10.26 -7.91
CA ARG A 123 5.82 9.48 -8.07
C ARG A 123 5.50 7.99 -8.26
N PRO A 124 6.12 7.30 -9.24
CA PRO A 124 5.90 5.87 -9.41
C PRO A 124 6.31 5.10 -8.15
N MET A 125 5.47 4.13 -7.77
CA MET A 125 5.69 3.31 -6.58
C MET A 125 7.01 2.53 -6.73
N PRO A 126 7.97 2.65 -5.79
CA PRO A 126 9.23 1.91 -5.88
C PRO A 126 8.97 0.41 -5.71
N GLN A 127 9.69 -0.39 -6.50
CA GLN A 127 9.50 -1.84 -6.64
C GLN A 127 9.62 -2.64 -5.32
N ARG A 128 10.26 -2.06 -4.31
CA ARG A 128 10.44 -2.65 -2.96
C ARG A 128 9.23 -2.45 -2.04
N ASP A 129 8.36 -1.49 -2.36
CA ASP A 129 7.14 -1.16 -1.61
C ASP A 129 5.92 -1.90 -2.19
N ALA A 130 6.14 -2.75 -3.21
CA ALA A 130 5.11 -3.42 -3.99
C ALA A 130 4.56 -4.70 -3.34
N VAL A 131 3.23 -4.73 -3.24
CA VAL A 131 2.28 -5.86 -3.21
C VAL A 131 2.89 -7.25 -2.99
N HIS A 132 2.87 -7.72 -1.73
CA HIS A 132 3.04 -9.13 -1.39
C HIS A 132 1.69 -9.84 -1.38
N ILE A 133 1.41 -10.66 -2.40
CA ILE A 133 0.27 -11.57 -2.39
C ILE A 133 0.72 -12.92 -1.91
N ALA A 134 0.25 -13.31 -0.74
CA ALA A 134 0.45 -14.65 -0.19
C ALA A 134 -0.33 -15.73 -0.98
N ALA A 135 -1.17 -15.35 -1.94
CA ALA A 135 -1.92 -16.29 -2.78
C ALA A 135 -1.14 -16.65 -4.06
N ALA A 136 -0.94 -17.94 -4.30
CA ALA A 136 -0.41 -18.51 -5.55
C ALA A 136 -1.35 -18.31 -6.77
N CYS A 137 -2.21 -17.31 -6.76
CA CYS A 137 -3.25 -17.06 -7.77
C CYS A 137 -3.03 -15.67 -8.39
N PRO A 138 -3.04 -15.55 -9.73
CA PRO A 138 -2.74 -14.29 -10.40
C PRO A 138 -3.78 -13.22 -10.11
N LEU A 139 -3.31 -12.00 -9.91
CA LEU A 139 -4.18 -10.83 -9.77
C LEU A 139 -4.99 -10.57 -11.05
N PRO A 140 -6.28 -10.18 -10.94
CA PRO A 140 -6.99 -9.63 -12.08
C PRO A 140 -6.31 -8.34 -12.56
N ALA A 141 -6.10 -8.17 -13.86
CA ALA A 141 -5.47 -6.96 -14.42
C ALA A 141 -6.19 -5.64 -14.02
N ARG A 142 -7.49 -5.74 -13.72
CA ARG A 142 -8.32 -4.62 -13.28
C ARG A 142 -8.25 -4.34 -11.78
N CYS A 143 -7.65 -5.20 -10.95
CA CYS A 143 -7.62 -4.98 -9.50
C CYS A 143 -6.63 -3.87 -9.14
N LEU A 144 -6.86 -3.18 -8.02
CA LEU A 144 -6.03 -2.06 -7.57
C LEU A 144 -4.54 -2.43 -7.52
N ALA A 145 -4.24 -3.58 -6.93
CA ALA A 145 -2.88 -4.09 -6.83
C ALA A 145 -2.21 -4.29 -8.21
N ALA A 146 -2.92 -4.79 -9.23
CA ALA A 146 -2.38 -4.98 -10.57
C ALA A 146 -2.19 -3.65 -11.31
N ARG A 147 -3.10 -2.68 -11.13
CA ARG A 147 -3.01 -1.34 -11.74
C ARG A 147 -1.83 -0.53 -11.19
N LEU A 148 -1.48 -0.77 -9.92
CA LEU A 148 -0.41 -0.06 -9.23
C LEU A 148 0.91 -0.82 -9.19
N GLN A 149 0.93 -2.11 -9.55
CA GLN A 149 2.15 -2.93 -9.64
C GLN A 149 3.14 -2.35 -10.65
N PRO A 150 4.34 -1.88 -10.24
CA PRO A 150 5.35 -1.41 -11.19
C PRO A 150 5.55 -2.51 -12.22
N ARG A 151 5.35 -2.19 -13.51
CA ARG A 151 5.68 -3.12 -14.59
C ARG A 151 7.09 -3.56 -14.28
N GLN A 152 7.30 -4.86 -14.02
CA GLN A 152 8.65 -5.36 -13.97
C GLN A 152 9.24 -4.95 -15.32
N ALA A 153 10.22 -4.06 -15.29
CA ALA A 153 11.08 -3.88 -16.44
C ALA A 153 11.56 -5.29 -16.73
N THR A 154 11.07 -5.85 -17.84
CA THR A 154 11.59 -7.08 -18.38
C THR A 154 13.09 -6.84 -18.40
N LEU A 155 13.82 -7.56 -17.55
CA LEU A 155 15.23 -7.80 -17.80
C LEU A 155 15.21 -8.62 -19.08
N GLU A 156 15.05 -7.94 -20.21
CA GLU A 156 15.62 -8.38 -21.48
C GLU A 156 17.11 -8.42 -21.19
N THR A 157 17.51 -9.57 -20.65
CA THR A 157 18.89 -10.01 -20.69
C THR A 157 19.20 -10.02 -22.18
N GLY A 158 19.79 -8.92 -22.64
CA GLY A 158 20.49 -8.88 -23.90
C GLY A 158 21.41 -10.08 -23.89
N ARG A 159 21.03 -11.12 -24.64
CA ARG A 159 22.00 -12.01 -25.25
C ARG A 159 22.76 -11.13 -26.23
N GLU A 160 23.72 -10.36 -25.73
CA GLU A 160 24.87 -9.95 -26.52
C GLU A 160 25.57 -11.25 -26.91
N ASN A 161 25.18 -11.77 -28.07
CA ASN A 161 26.00 -12.68 -28.85
C ASN A 161 27.31 -11.93 -29.13
N THR A 162 28.26 -12.07 -28.22
CA THR A 162 29.68 -11.94 -28.52
C THR A 162 30.04 -13.07 -29.47
N HIS A 163 29.68 -12.90 -30.75
CA HIS A 163 30.29 -13.68 -31.81
C HIS A 163 31.69 -13.12 -32.04
N ARG A 164 32.55 -13.58 -31.14
CA ARG A 164 33.96 -13.92 -31.33
C ARG A 164 34.46 -13.67 -32.75
N GLU A 165 35.15 -12.55 -32.90
CA GLU A 165 36.25 -12.35 -33.82
C GLU A 165 37.27 -13.47 -33.60
N SER A 166 37.46 -14.34 -34.59
CA SER A 166 38.60 -15.27 -34.68
C SER A 166 38.67 -15.88 -36.09
N ARG A 167 39.55 -15.27 -36.90
CA ARG A 167 40.23 -15.82 -38.10
C ARG A 167 39.45 -15.97 -39.39
#